data_AF-A0A0E3QK26-F1
#
_entry.id   AF-A0A0E3QK26-F1
#
_cell.length_a   1.000
_cell.length_b   1.000
_cell.length_c   1.000
_cell.angle_alpha   90.00
_cell.angle_beta   90.00
_cell.angle_gamma   90.00
#
_symmetry.space_group_name_H-M   'P 1'
#
loop_
_entity.id
_entity.type
_entity.pdbx_description
1 polymer ?
#
loop_
_entity_poly.entity_id
_entity_poly.type
_entity_poly.pdbx_seq_one_letter_code
_entity_poly.pdbx_strand_id
1 'polypeptide(L)'
;MADKNNSRRVNSSIKRTRFLGHLGFIVGVFRDLEVNKLVDEKLPKERDHKVPHSVCILAMVLNGLGFIGQHLYLFPDFFRTISIERLFGDGVTREDLNQYAIGETLDRIVKYGPAKLFTEITLHIMNRLPIPVHCLHADTTSVSVYGDYEDKEIEFIDITFGSPKTEDGT
;
A
#
# COMPACT_ATOMS: atom_id res chain seq x y z
N MET A 1 19.75 18.87 -61.28
CA MET A 1 20.70 18.54 -60.20
C MET A 1 20.40 19.41 -59.00
N ALA A 2 20.29 18.80 -57.81
CA ALA A 2 20.42 19.37 -56.44
C ALA A 2 19.45 20.52 -56.05
N ASP A 3 18.80 20.58 -54.90
CA ASP A 3 18.92 19.80 -53.65
C ASP A 3 17.56 19.77 -52.92
N LYS A 4 17.17 18.59 -52.44
CA LYS A 4 16.05 18.41 -51.52
C LYS A 4 16.45 18.95 -50.15
N ASN A 5 15.94 20.12 -49.77
CA ASN A 5 16.10 20.65 -48.42
C ASN A 5 15.26 19.83 -47.44
N ASN A 6 15.86 18.75 -46.92
CA ASN A 6 15.31 17.90 -45.89
C ASN A 6 15.32 18.67 -44.56
N SER A 7 14.17 19.24 -44.22
CA SER A 7 13.87 19.83 -42.91
C SER A 7 13.95 18.75 -41.83
N ARG A 8 15.18 18.48 -41.38
CA ARG A 8 15.45 17.77 -40.13
C ARG A 8 14.90 18.62 -38.99
N ARG A 9 13.62 18.39 -38.66
CA ARG A 9 13.05 18.78 -37.36
C ARG A 9 13.88 18.09 -36.30
N VAL A 10 14.82 18.83 -35.73
CA VAL A 10 15.51 18.43 -34.51
C VAL A 10 14.43 18.37 -33.43
N ASN A 11 13.94 17.16 -33.13
CA ASN A 11 13.17 16.90 -31.92
C ASN A 11 14.13 17.09 -30.74
N SER A 12 14.38 18.34 -30.35
CA SER A 12 15.07 18.65 -29.11
C SER A 12 14.17 18.18 -27.98
N SER A 13 14.41 16.96 -27.49
CA SER A 13 13.76 16.44 -26.30
C SER A 13 13.93 17.46 -25.18
N ILE A 14 12.82 18.05 -24.73
CA ILE A 14 12.80 19.06 -23.67
C ILE A 14 13.28 18.35 -22.40
N LYS A 15 14.55 18.55 -22.04
CA LYS A 15 15.15 18.00 -20.82
C LYS A 15 14.59 18.78 -19.62
N ARG A 16 13.69 18.16 -18.85
CA ARG A 16 13.22 18.70 -17.57
C ARG A 16 13.88 17.96 -16.43
N THR A 17 14.59 18.68 -15.57
CA THR A 17 15.05 18.17 -14.28
C THR A 17 13.83 18.03 -13.36
N ARG A 18 13.63 16.84 -12.80
CA ARG A 18 12.55 16.55 -11.87
C ARG A 18 13.12 15.93 -10.60
N PHE A 19 12.45 16.18 -9.48
CA PHE A 19 12.89 15.70 -8.18
C PHE A 19 12.60 14.20 -8.04
N LEU A 20 13.59 13.45 -7.54
CA LEU A 20 13.45 12.02 -7.20
C LEU A 20 13.50 11.81 -5.69
N GLY A 21 14.38 12.52 -4.99
CA GLY A 21 14.48 12.49 -3.53
C GLY A 21 14.61 11.09 -2.93
N HIS A 22 13.98 10.89 -1.77
CA HIS A 22 13.90 9.62 -1.05
C HIS A 22 12.96 8.59 -1.73
N LEU A 23 12.10 9.04 -2.65
CA LEU A 23 11.09 8.20 -3.30
C LEU A 23 11.72 7.11 -4.16
N GLY A 24 12.84 7.42 -4.83
CA GLY A 24 13.58 6.43 -5.62
C GLY A 24 14.11 5.27 -4.78
N PHE A 25 14.53 5.53 -3.54
CA PHE A 25 14.98 4.48 -2.62
C PHE A 25 13.82 3.57 -2.21
N ILE A 26 12.67 4.16 -1.84
CA ILE A 26 11.46 3.39 -1.48
C ILE A 26 11.00 2.50 -2.63
N VAL A 27 10.97 3.03 -3.86
CA VAL A 27 10.65 2.24 -5.05
C VAL A 27 11.65 1.11 -5.27
N GLY A 28 12.94 1.38 -5.06
CA GLY A 28 14.00 0.39 -5.15
C GLY A 28 13.76 -0.76 -4.17
N VAL A 29 13.57 -0.46 -2.89
CA VAL A 29 13.31 -1.45 -1.83
C VAL A 29 12.03 -2.24 -2.12
N PHE A 30 10.94 -1.57 -2.54
CA PHE A 30 9.67 -2.23 -2.83
C PHE A 30 9.79 -3.28 -3.96
N ARG A 31 10.63 -2.99 -4.96
CA ARG A 31 10.90 -3.90 -6.09
C ARG A 31 11.90 -5.00 -5.73
N ASP A 32 12.95 -4.66 -4.99
CA ASP A 32 13.99 -5.60 -4.55
C ASP A 32 13.43 -6.68 -3.63
N LEU A 33 12.52 -6.28 -2.72
CA LEU A 33 11.77 -7.20 -1.88
C LEU A 33 10.61 -7.91 -2.60
N GLU A 34 10.44 -7.67 -3.91
CA GLU A 34 9.40 -8.23 -4.77
C GLU A 34 7.95 -8.08 -4.25
N VAL A 35 7.70 -7.06 -3.44
CA VAL A 35 6.36 -6.75 -2.91
C VAL A 35 5.38 -6.50 -4.05
N ASN A 36 5.85 -5.89 -5.14
CA ASN A 36 5.05 -5.68 -6.34
C ASN A 36 4.53 -6.99 -6.95
N LYS A 37 5.38 -8.04 -7.02
CA LYS A 37 4.99 -9.32 -7.60
C LYS A 37 3.97 -10.03 -6.72
N LEU A 38 4.20 -10.04 -5.40
CA LEU A 38 3.26 -10.62 -4.44
C LEU A 38 1.90 -9.93 -4.53
N VAL A 39 1.87 -8.59 -4.54
CA VAL A 39 0.61 -7.85 -4.60
C VAL A 39 -0.15 -8.14 -5.88
N ASP A 40 0.52 -8.17 -7.04
CA ASP A 40 -0.16 -8.45 -8.31
C ASP A 40 -0.65 -9.90 -8.42
N GLU A 41 -0.01 -10.83 -7.71
CA GLU A 41 -0.49 -12.21 -7.56
C GLU A 41 -1.74 -12.28 -6.66
N LYS A 42 -1.72 -11.62 -5.50
CA LYS A 42 -2.82 -11.70 -4.52
C LYS A 42 -4.02 -10.81 -4.87
N LEU A 43 -3.77 -9.70 -5.53
CA LEU A 43 -4.76 -8.73 -5.98
C LEU A 43 -4.67 -8.61 -7.51
N PRO A 44 -5.09 -9.65 -8.26
CA PRO A 44 -5.08 -9.58 -9.71
C PRO A 44 -6.08 -8.54 -10.21
N LYS A 45 -5.72 -7.96 -11.35
CA LYS A 45 -6.53 -6.95 -12.02
C LYS A 45 -7.72 -7.61 -12.74
N GLU A 46 -8.94 -7.15 -12.47
CA GLU A 46 -10.16 -7.67 -13.13
C GLU A 46 -10.71 -6.72 -14.19
N ARG A 47 -10.30 -5.44 -14.17
CA ARG A 47 -10.80 -4.36 -15.05
C ARG A 47 -9.68 -3.74 -15.87
N ASP A 48 -10.03 -2.97 -16.89
CA ASP A 48 -9.07 -2.42 -17.84
C ASP A 48 -8.42 -1.10 -17.41
N HIS A 49 -7.77 -1.11 -16.24
CA HIS A 49 -6.91 0.01 -15.81
C HIS A 49 -5.57 -0.02 -16.54
N LYS A 50 -4.88 1.10 -16.68
CA LYS A 50 -3.54 1.06 -17.27
C LYS A 50 -2.47 0.53 -16.31
N VAL A 51 -2.67 0.72 -15.01
CA VAL A 51 -1.71 0.36 -13.96
C VAL A 51 -2.18 -0.85 -13.14
N PRO A 52 -1.25 -1.72 -12.70
CA PRO A 52 -1.56 -2.80 -11.79
C PRO A 52 -1.77 -2.30 -10.35
N HIS A 53 -2.41 -3.13 -9.51
CA HIS A 53 -2.68 -2.76 -8.10
C HIS A 53 -1.40 -2.56 -7.29
N SER A 54 -0.30 -3.26 -7.63
CA SER A 54 1.01 -3.02 -7.02
C SER A 54 1.52 -1.59 -7.21
N VAL A 55 1.30 -1.02 -8.40
CA VAL A 55 1.68 0.38 -8.71
C VAL A 55 0.82 1.36 -7.93
N CYS A 56 -0.48 1.11 -7.80
CA CYS A 56 -1.38 1.90 -6.96
C CYS A 56 -0.96 1.86 -5.48
N ILE A 57 -0.62 0.69 -4.95
CA ILE A 57 -0.15 0.54 -3.57
C ILE A 57 1.19 1.26 -3.36
N LEU A 58 2.15 1.09 -4.28
CA LEU A 58 3.41 1.81 -4.22
C LEU A 58 3.19 3.33 -4.25
N ALA A 59 2.29 3.81 -5.10
CA ALA A 59 1.94 5.23 -5.16
C ALA A 59 1.36 5.72 -3.81
N MET A 60 0.51 4.92 -3.16
CA MET A 60 -0.06 5.26 -1.84
C MET A 60 1.02 5.30 -0.77
N VAL A 61 1.97 4.36 -0.79
CA VAL A 61 3.12 4.35 0.13
C VAL A 61 3.99 5.59 -0.06
N LEU A 62 4.30 5.96 -1.30
CA LEU A 62 5.08 7.16 -1.62
C LEU A 62 4.35 8.44 -1.18
N ASN A 63 3.03 8.51 -1.37
CA ASN A 63 2.23 9.63 -0.93
C ASN A 63 2.16 9.72 0.61
N GLY A 64 1.95 8.59 1.30
CA GLY A 64 1.90 8.51 2.76
C GLY A 64 3.22 8.85 3.44
N LEU A 65 4.35 8.41 2.88
CA LEU A 65 5.70 8.75 3.37
C LEU A 65 6.11 10.19 3.04
N GLY A 66 5.42 10.83 2.09
CA GLY A 66 5.58 12.24 1.77
C GLY A 66 4.99 13.21 2.81
N PHE A 67 4.42 12.69 3.91
CA PHE A 67 3.80 13.47 5.01
C PHE A 67 2.61 14.35 4.59
N ILE A 68 1.89 13.96 3.54
CA ILE A 68 0.71 14.71 3.11
C ILE A 68 -0.47 13.74 3.08
N GLY A 69 -1.32 13.78 4.11
CA GLY A 69 -2.62 13.11 4.14
C GLY A 69 -3.60 13.76 3.16
N GLN A 70 -3.23 13.88 1.88
CA GLN A 70 -4.08 14.49 0.87
C GLN A 70 -5.25 13.57 0.55
N HIS A 71 -6.41 14.19 0.32
CA HIS A 71 -7.59 13.49 -0.17
C HIS A 71 -7.29 12.80 -1.51
N LEU A 72 -7.98 11.67 -1.77
CA LEU A 72 -7.79 10.84 -2.97
C LEU A 72 -7.88 11.61 -4.30
N TYR A 73 -8.67 12.69 -4.38
CA TYR A 73 -8.81 13.49 -5.61
C TYR A 73 -7.56 14.34 -5.91
N LEU A 74 -6.71 14.65 -4.93
CA LEU A 74 -5.45 15.37 -5.09
C LEU A 74 -4.25 14.44 -5.33
N PHE A 75 -4.50 13.13 -5.36
CA PHE A 75 -3.45 12.13 -5.53
C PHE A 75 -2.62 12.31 -6.80
N PRO A 76 -3.19 12.65 -7.98
CA PRO A 76 -2.40 12.96 -9.17
C PRO A 76 -1.51 14.20 -9.02
N ASP A 77 -1.91 15.17 -8.18
CA ASP A 77 -1.19 16.43 -8.00
C ASP A 77 0.09 16.26 -7.19
N PHE A 78 0.13 15.28 -6.28
CA PHE A 78 1.36 14.90 -5.57
C PHE A 78 2.50 14.60 -6.54
N PHE A 79 2.20 13.93 -7.66
CA PHE A 79 3.20 13.51 -8.64
C PHE A 79 3.60 14.59 -9.67
N ARG A 80 3.07 15.81 -9.58
CA ARG A 80 3.32 16.88 -10.56
C ARG A 80 4.80 17.27 -10.67
N THR A 81 5.52 17.28 -9.55
CA THR A 81 6.94 17.67 -9.48
C THR A 81 7.89 16.47 -9.50
N ILE A 82 7.34 15.25 -9.52
CA ILE A 82 8.05 13.99 -9.38
C ILE A 82 8.22 13.31 -10.76
N SER A 83 9.30 12.56 -10.92
CA SER A 83 9.55 11.73 -12.11
C SER A 83 8.73 10.42 -12.10
N ILE A 84 7.46 10.48 -12.53
CA ILE A 84 6.55 9.32 -12.55
C ILE A 84 7.10 8.16 -13.37
N GLU A 85 7.49 8.40 -14.63
CA GLU A 85 8.02 7.36 -15.51
C GLU A 85 9.25 6.67 -14.89
N ARG A 86 10.09 7.44 -14.19
CA ARG A 86 11.27 6.90 -13.51
C ARG A 86 10.92 6.02 -12.31
N LEU A 87 9.83 6.35 -11.60
CA LEU A 87 9.40 5.63 -10.39
C LEU A 87 8.51 4.44 -10.71
N PHE A 88 7.59 4.55 -11.66
CA PHE A 88 6.55 3.55 -11.91
C PHE A 88 6.75 2.76 -13.21
N GLY A 89 7.64 3.23 -14.10
CA GLY A 89 7.91 2.60 -15.39
C GLY A 89 7.46 3.46 -16.55
N ASP A 90 7.98 3.15 -17.73
CA ASP A 90 7.74 3.91 -18.94
C ASP A 90 6.26 3.90 -19.33
N GLY A 91 5.75 5.07 -19.74
CA GLY A 91 4.37 5.22 -20.19
C GLY A 91 3.34 5.40 -19.07
N VAL A 92 3.69 5.28 -17.78
CA VAL A 92 2.78 5.60 -16.67
C VAL A 92 2.68 7.12 -16.50
N THR A 93 1.46 7.65 -16.49
CA THR A 93 1.20 9.07 -16.25
C THR A 93 0.50 9.30 -14.90
N ARG A 94 0.45 10.55 -14.43
CA ARG A 94 -0.26 10.89 -13.17
C ARG A 94 -1.75 10.64 -13.27
N GLU A 95 -2.31 10.79 -14.46
CA GLU A 95 -3.74 10.58 -14.74
C GLU A 95 -4.12 9.10 -14.62
N ASP A 96 -3.16 8.19 -14.81
CA ASP A 96 -3.35 6.76 -14.56
C ASP A 96 -3.46 6.45 -13.05
N LEU A 97 -2.85 7.30 -12.20
CA LEU A 97 -2.90 7.22 -10.73
C LEU A 97 -4.03 8.08 -10.16
N ASN A 98 -5.25 7.90 -10.69
CA ASN A 98 -6.42 8.68 -10.26
C ASN A 98 -7.20 8.01 -9.12
N GLN A 99 -8.16 8.75 -8.56
CA GLN A 99 -9.01 8.29 -7.45
C GLN A 99 -9.77 7.00 -7.73
N TYR A 100 -10.11 6.69 -8.99
CA TYR A 100 -10.82 5.46 -9.33
C TYR A 100 -9.88 4.25 -9.25
N ALA A 101 -8.67 4.37 -9.79
CA ALA A 101 -7.66 3.31 -9.71
C ALA A 101 -7.22 3.06 -8.25
N ILE A 102 -7.04 4.12 -7.48
CA ILE A 102 -6.68 4.01 -6.05
C ILE A 102 -7.87 3.48 -5.23
N GLY A 103 -9.08 4.00 -5.45
CA GLY A 103 -10.30 3.55 -4.77
C GLY A 103 -10.59 2.08 -5.01
N GLU A 104 -10.52 1.62 -6.25
CA GLU A 104 -10.69 0.19 -6.56
C GLU A 104 -9.61 -0.67 -5.90
N THR A 105 -8.36 -0.18 -5.83
CA THR A 105 -7.30 -0.89 -5.11
C THR A 105 -7.63 -1.05 -3.63
N LEU A 106 -8.17 0.00 -2.99
CA LEU A 106 -8.62 -0.06 -1.60
C LEU A 106 -9.79 -1.04 -1.42
N ASP A 107 -10.78 -1.00 -2.30
CA ASP A 107 -11.91 -1.94 -2.28
C ASP A 107 -11.43 -3.39 -2.38
N ARG A 108 -10.40 -3.64 -3.18
CA ARG A 108 -9.77 -4.97 -3.31
C ARG A 108 -9.01 -5.39 -2.07
N ILE A 109 -8.26 -4.49 -1.45
CA ILE A 109 -7.59 -4.76 -0.18
C ILE A 109 -8.62 -5.13 0.89
N VAL A 110 -9.75 -4.40 0.97
CA VAL A 110 -10.84 -4.69 1.91
C VAL A 110 -11.46 -6.07 1.62
N LYS A 111 -11.78 -6.36 0.35
CA LYS A 111 -12.35 -7.66 -0.06
C LYS A 111 -11.41 -8.84 0.22
N TYR A 112 -10.11 -8.64 0.01
CA TYR A 112 -9.10 -9.67 0.27
C TYR A 112 -8.84 -9.89 1.76
N GLY A 113 -8.97 -8.83 2.56
CA GLY A 113 -8.68 -8.80 3.98
C GLY A 113 -7.35 -8.07 4.25
N PRO A 114 -7.36 -6.85 4.81
CA PRO A 114 -6.15 -6.05 4.98
C PRO A 114 -5.12 -6.72 5.90
N ALA A 115 -5.58 -7.32 7.01
CA ALA A 115 -4.71 -8.05 7.94
C ALA A 115 -4.04 -9.27 7.28
N LYS A 116 -4.80 -10.00 6.43
CA LYS A 116 -4.27 -11.13 5.68
C LYS A 116 -3.20 -10.67 4.68
N LEU A 117 -3.50 -9.65 3.88
CA LEU A 117 -2.55 -9.09 2.91
C LEU A 117 -1.27 -8.60 3.59
N PHE A 118 -1.41 -7.86 4.70
CA PHE A 118 -0.27 -7.40 5.49
C PHE A 118 0.59 -8.55 6.01
N THR A 119 -0.03 -9.60 6.52
CA THR A 119 0.66 -10.79 7.02
C THR A 119 1.44 -11.47 5.91
N GLU A 120 0.83 -11.67 4.73
CA GLU A 120 1.50 -12.28 3.58
C GLU A 120 2.67 -11.44 3.07
N ILE A 121 2.52 -10.11 2.99
CA ILE A 121 3.62 -9.19 2.64
C ILE A 121 4.75 -9.31 3.65
N THR A 122 4.43 -9.31 4.95
CA THR A 122 5.44 -9.39 6.02
C THR A 122 6.21 -10.70 5.94
N LEU A 123 5.53 -11.83 5.83
CA LEU A 123 6.17 -13.14 5.68
C LEU A 123 7.03 -13.23 4.41
N HIS A 124 6.55 -12.65 3.30
CA HIS A 124 7.32 -12.60 2.06
C HIS A 124 8.63 -11.81 2.22
N ILE A 125 8.57 -10.65 2.88
CA ILE A 125 9.74 -9.81 3.15
C ILE A 125 10.70 -10.52 4.10
N MET A 126 10.20 -11.13 5.18
CA MET A 126 11.01 -11.87 6.15
C MET A 126 11.79 -13.00 5.51
N ASN A 127 11.19 -13.73 4.55
CA ASN A 127 11.88 -14.80 3.82
C ASN A 127 13.00 -14.31 2.90
N ARG A 128 12.99 -13.03 2.51
CA ARG A 128 14.00 -12.44 1.61
C ARG A 128 15.11 -11.70 2.35
N LEU A 129 14.81 -11.19 3.53
CA LEU A 129 15.79 -10.49 4.34
C LEU A 129 16.70 -11.49 5.04
N PRO A 130 18.03 -11.32 4.98
CA PRO A 130 18.99 -12.17 5.70
C PRO A 130 19.03 -11.79 7.19
N ILE A 131 17.87 -11.67 7.83
CA ILE A 131 17.74 -11.32 9.25
C ILE A 131 17.40 -12.60 10.00
N PRO A 132 18.26 -13.07 10.92
CA PRO A 132 17.95 -14.25 11.72
C PRO A 132 16.77 -13.93 12.65
N VAL A 133 15.64 -14.59 12.41
CA VAL A 133 14.42 -14.43 13.21
C VAL A 133 14.57 -15.24 14.50
N HIS A 134 15.40 -14.77 15.42
CA HIS A 134 15.70 -15.51 16.67
C HIS A 134 14.60 -15.42 17.74
N CYS A 135 13.68 -14.47 17.64
CA CYS A 135 12.55 -14.34 18.56
C CYS A 135 11.30 -13.83 17.83
N LEU A 136 10.21 -14.60 17.88
CA LEU A 136 8.87 -14.14 17.55
C LEU A 136 8.23 -13.62 18.85
N HIS A 137 8.11 -12.31 18.99
CA HIS A 137 7.36 -11.73 20.11
C HIS A 137 5.88 -11.70 19.74
N ALA A 138 5.09 -12.59 20.34
CA ALA A 138 3.64 -12.59 20.22
C ALA A 138 3.06 -11.82 21.41
N ASP A 139 2.79 -10.53 21.22
CA ASP A 139 2.00 -9.76 22.19
C ASP A 139 0.56 -10.26 22.13
N THR A 140 0.19 -11.07 23.12
CA THR A 140 -1.18 -11.61 23.21
C THR A 140 -1.98 -10.65 24.09
N THR A 141 -3.04 -10.06 23.54
CA THR A 141 -3.94 -9.21 24.34
C THR A 141 -4.70 -10.07 25.34
N SER A 142 -4.32 -10.02 26.62
CA SER A 142 -5.06 -10.69 27.68
C SER A 142 -6.34 -9.92 28.00
N VAL A 143 -7.51 -10.55 27.84
CA VAL A 143 -8.78 -9.99 28.31
C VAL A 143 -9.05 -10.50 29.72
N SER A 144 -9.00 -9.60 30.70
CA SER A 144 -9.39 -9.89 32.09
C SER A 144 -10.83 -9.45 32.33
N VAL A 145 -11.70 -10.33 32.81
CA VAL A 145 -13.06 -10.02 33.25
C VAL A 145 -13.13 -10.06 34.78
N TYR A 146 -14.00 -9.25 35.38
CA TYR A 146 -14.23 -9.18 36.83
C TYR A 146 -15.73 -9.12 37.08
N GLY A 147 -16.23 -9.92 38.01
CA GLY A 147 -17.64 -10.04 38.35
C GLY A 147 -17.85 -11.13 39.39
N ASP A 148 -18.98 -11.07 40.10
CA ASP A 148 -19.42 -12.13 40.99
C ASP A 148 -20.03 -13.24 40.13
N TYR A 149 -19.20 -14.22 39.76
CA TYR A 149 -19.66 -15.37 38.99
C TYR A 149 -20.32 -16.36 39.95
N GLU A 150 -21.59 -16.67 39.74
CA GLU A 150 -22.15 -17.84 40.40
C GLU A 150 -21.40 -19.08 39.86
N ASP A 151 -20.76 -19.85 40.75
CA ASP A 151 -20.06 -21.11 40.45
C ASP A 151 -21.07 -22.19 39.99
N LYS A 152 -21.65 -21.98 38.82
CA LYS A 152 -22.44 -22.98 38.11
C LYS A 152 -21.51 -23.60 37.07
N GLU A 153 -21.15 -24.87 37.26
CA GLU A 153 -20.59 -25.69 36.19
C GLU A 153 -21.69 -25.93 35.15
N ILE A 154 -21.75 -25.06 34.14
CA ILE A 154 -22.64 -25.21 32.99
C ILE A 154 -21.78 -25.73 31.83
N GLU A 155 -22.21 -26.80 31.16
CA GLU A 155 -21.52 -27.37 29.98
C GLU A 155 -21.41 -26.38 28.79
N PHE A 156 -22.03 -25.20 28.88
CA PHE A 156 -22.09 -24.20 27.84
C PHE A 156 -21.87 -22.80 28.42
N ILE A 157 -21.08 -21.98 27.73
CA ILE A 157 -20.83 -20.58 28.09
C ILE A 157 -22.08 -19.77 27.74
N ASP A 158 -22.78 -19.25 28.75
CA ASP A 158 -23.87 -18.30 28.56
C ASP A 158 -23.30 -16.87 28.48
N ILE A 159 -23.47 -16.21 27.33
CA ILE A 159 -22.91 -14.87 27.09
C ILE A 159 -23.82 -13.85 27.78
N THR A 160 -23.42 -13.41 28.97
CA THR A 160 -24.07 -12.34 29.71
C THR A 160 -23.41 -10.98 29.39
N PHE A 161 -24.21 -9.92 29.30
CA PHE A 161 -23.72 -8.56 29.08
C PHE A 161 -23.06 -8.02 30.35
N GLY A 162 -21.73 -7.91 30.35
CA GLY A 162 -20.96 -7.31 31.45
C GLY A 162 -20.89 -5.78 31.34
N SER A 163 -20.96 -5.10 32.48
CA SER A 163 -20.77 -3.64 32.57
C SER A 163 -19.27 -3.27 32.52
N PRO A 164 -18.90 -2.13 31.91
CA PRO A 164 -17.51 -1.66 31.89
C PRO A 164 -17.01 -1.26 33.29
N LYS A 165 -15.70 -1.33 33.49
CA LYS A 165 -14.95 -1.15 34.77
C LYS A 165 -15.10 0.20 35.48
N THR A 166 -16.04 1.06 35.11
CA THR A 166 -16.12 2.45 35.58
C THR A 166 -17.35 2.76 36.43
N GLU A 167 -18.25 1.81 36.66
CA GLU A 167 -19.41 2.02 37.53
C GLU A 167 -19.27 1.19 38.81
N ASP A 168 -18.25 1.53 39.60
CA ASP A 168 -18.23 1.22 41.03
C ASP A 168 -19.17 2.22 41.72
N GLY A 169 -20.44 1.83 41.84
CA GLY A 169 -21.37 2.45 42.77
C GLY A 169 -20.96 2.13 44.21
N THR A 170 -20.86 3.18 45.03
CA THR A 170 -20.90 3.14 46.51
C THR A 170 -21.79 2.07 47.10
#